data_AF-A0A7C4EL72-F1
#
_entry.id   AF-A0A7C4EL72-F1
#
_cell.length_a   1.000
_cell.length_b   1.000
_cell.length_c   1.000
_cell.angle_alpha   90.00
_cell.angle_beta   90.00
_cell.angle_gamma   90.00
#
_symmetry.space_group_name_H-M   'P 1'
#
loop_
_entity.id
_entity.type
_entity.pdbx_description
1 polymer ?
#
loop_
_entity_poly.entity_id
_entity_poly.type
_entity_poly.pdbx_seq_one_letter_code
_entity_poly.pdbx_strand_id
1 'polypeptide(L)' 'AMERIRDVAAPVNAARLNKKTPCTATHRCEDCPSPERICNVWGITAKSAPKERITVILINEDLGF' A
#
# COMPACT_ATOMS: atom_id res chain seq x y z
N ALA A 1 -9.77 -0.24 2.00
CA ALA A 1 -8.46 0.43 1.81
C ALA A 1 -7.30 -0.41 2.34
N MET A 2 -7.26 -0.75 3.65
CA MET A 2 -6.14 -1.52 4.21
C MET A 2 -5.99 -2.93 3.63
N GLU A 3 -7.09 -3.64 3.41
CA GLU A 3 -7.09 -4.98 2.80
C GLU A 3 -6.51 -4.96 1.38
N ARG A 4 -6.98 -4.05 0.51
CA ARG A 4 -6.39 -3.84 -0.83
C ARG A 4 -4.88 -3.59 -0.77
N ILE A 5 -4.39 -2.83 0.21
CA ILE A 5 -2.95 -2.60 0.37
C ILE A 5 -2.23 -3.92 0.69
N ARG A 6 -2.76 -4.73 1.61
CA ARG A 6 -2.15 -5.98 2.05
C ARG A 6 -2.16 -7.06 0.99
N ASP A 7 -3.27 -7.22 0.29
CA ASP A 7 -3.51 -8.40 -0.53
C ASP A 7 -3.32 -8.13 -2.03
N VAL A 8 -3.25 -6.86 -2.45
CA VAL A 8 -3.09 -6.48 -3.86
C VAL A 8 -1.88 -5.56 -4.03
N ALA A 9 -1.91 -4.36 -3.46
CA ALA A 9 -0.94 -3.32 -3.81
C ALA A 9 0.48 -3.62 -3.36
N ALA A 10 0.67 -3.97 -2.08
CA ALA A 10 1.99 -4.22 -1.53
C ALA A 10 2.64 -5.48 -2.13
N PRO A 11 1.96 -6.64 -2.28
CA PRO A 11 2.54 -7.83 -2.92
C PRO A 11 2.95 -7.58 -4.37
N VAL A 12 2.06 -6.99 -5.19
CA VAL A 12 2.34 -6.75 -6.62
C VAL A 12 3.47 -5.74 -6.79
N ASN A 13 3.48 -4.66 -6.00
CA ASN A 13 4.53 -3.66 -6.08
C ASN A 13 5.88 -4.18 -5.53
N ALA A 14 5.88 -5.01 -4.49
CA ALA A 14 7.08 -5.67 -3.99
C ALA A 14 7.66 -6.63 -5.03
N ALA A 15 6.80 -7.37 -5.75
CA ALA A 15 7.21 -8.28 -6.82
C ALA A 15 7.80 -7.51 -7.99
N ARG A 16 7.15 -6.44 -8.44
CA ARG A 16 7.66 -5.53 -9.49
C ARG A 16 9.03 -4.96 -9.14
N LEU A 17 9.24 -4.60 -7.88
CA LEU A 17 10.49 -4.03 -7.39
C LEU A 17 11.55 -5.09 -7.01
N ASN A 18 11.30 -6.37 -7.31
CA ASN A 18 12.17 -7.51 -6.99
C ASN A 18 12.59 -7.56 -5.51
N LYS A 19 11.65 -7.28 -4.60
CA LYS A 19 11.90 -7.32 -3.15
C LYS A 19 11.85 -8.75 -2.61
N LYS A 20 12.76 -9.05 -1.69
CA LYS A 20 12.83 -10.31 -0.94
C LYS A 20 11.94 -10.23 0.29
N THR A 21 10.64 -10.14 0.06
CA THR A 21 9.61 -10.13 1.09
C THR A 21 8.72 -11.36 0.95
N PRO A 22 8.26 -12.01 2.03
CA PRO A 22 7.42 -13.21 1.94
C PRO A 22 6.21 -13.06 1.01
N CYS A 23 5.58 -11.88 1.03
CA CYS A 23 4.42 -11.57 0.20
C CYS A 23 4.66 -11.61 -1.32
N THR A 24 5.91 -11.56 -1.80
CA THR A 24 6.19 -11.75 -3.24
C THR A 24 6.12 -13.21 -3.68
N ALA A 25 6.32 -14.15 -2.74
CA ALA A 25 6.19 -15.58 -3.00
C ALA A 25 4.79 -16.11 -2.66
N THR A 26 4.18 -15.62 -1.58
CA THR A 26 2.90 -16.14 -1.08
C THR A 26 1.68 -15.40 -1.63
N HIS A 27 1.88 -14.27 -2.32
CA HIS A 27 0.82 -13.38 -2.80
C HIS A 27 -0.16 -12.91 -1.70
N ARG A 28 0.24 -12.98 -0.44
CA ARG A 28 -0.57 -12.56 0.71
C ARG A 28 0.31 -11.81 1.71
N CYS A 29 -0.27 -10.84 2.40
CA CYS A 29 0.46 -10.16 3.46
C CYS A 29 0.59 -11.07 4.69
N GLU A 30 1.82 -11.26 5.14
CA GLU A 30 2.17 -12.02 6.36
C GLU A 30 2.65 -11.10 7.50
N ASP A 31 2.43 -9.79 7.36
CA ASP A 31 2.97 -8.76 8.27
C ASP A 31 4.46 -8.96 8.61
N CYS A 32 5.27 -9.11 7.55
CA CYS A 32 6.64 -9.55 7.70
C CYS A 32 7.56 -8.49 8.33
N PRO A 33 8.63 -8.92 9.04
CA PRO A 33 9.71 -8.06 9.52
C PRO A 33 10.85 -7.90 8.50
N SER A 34 10.64 -8.20 7.21
CA SER A 34 11.70 -8.15 6.21
C SER A 34 12.33 -6.75 6.13
N PRO A 35 13.67 -6.63 6.08
CA PRO A 35 14.33 -5.33 5.88
C PRO A 35 14.02 -4.72 4.51
N GLU A 36 13.54 -5.52 3.55
CA GLU A 36 13.12 -5.08 2.23
C GLU A 36 11.62 -4.75 2.14
N ARG A 37 10.91 -4.71 3.28
CA ARG A 37 9.50 -4.32 3.36
C ARG A 37 9.30 -2.90 2.83
N ILE A 38 8.27 -2.72 1.99
CA ILE A 38 7.90 -1.42 1.42
C ILE A 38 6.65 -0.81 2.08
N CYS A 39 5.78 -1.63 2.68
CA CYS A 39 4.53 -1.22 3.33
C CYS A 39 4.73 -0.90 4.82
N ASN A 40 5.63 0.04 5.13
CA ASN A 40 6.08 0.32 6.50
C ASN A 40 5.16 1.26 7.30
N VAL A 41 4.40 2.12 6.63
CA VAL A 41 3.66 3.21 7.29
C VAL A 41 2.22 3.26 6.78
N TRP A 42 1.31 3.58 7.70
CA TRP A 42 -0.11 3.77 7.46
C TRP A 42 -0.48 5.09 8.13
N GLY A 43 -1.14 5.98 7.39
CA GLY A 43 -1.59 7.27 7.92
C GLY A 43 -3.11 7.33 7.96
N ILE A 44 -3.65 7.93 9.02
CA ILE A 44 -5.07 8.30 9.09
C ILE A 44 -5.14 9.82 9.14
N THR A 45 -5.68 10.43 8.09
CA THR A 45 -5.95 11.87 8.05
C THR A 45 -7.38 12.12 8.54
N ALA A 46 -7.54 12.55 9.79
CA ALA A 46 -8.86 12.80 10.37
C ALA A 46 -9.48 14.13 9.91
N LYS A 47 -8.67 15.16 9.68
CA LYS A 47 -9.08 16.51 9.27
C LYS A 47 -8.02 17.15 8.37
N SER A 48 -8.42 18.16 7.59
CA SER A 48 -7.50 19.01 6.83
C SER A 48 -7.57 20.44 7.35
N ALA A 49 -6.46 20.94 7.90
CA ALA A 49 -6.28 22.33 8.30
C ALA A 49 -4.90 22.83 7.82
N PRO A 50 -4.80 24.03 7.21
CA PRO A 50 -5.91 24.91 6.81
C PRO A 50 -6.81 24.28 5.72
N LYS A 51 -7.93 24.94 5.43
CA LYS A 51 -8.85 24.54 4.36
C LYS A 51 -8.08 24.43 3.04
N GLU A 52 -8.48 23.50 2.16
CA GLU A 52 -7.93 23.34 0.80
C GLU A 52 -6.46 22.88 0.73
N ARG A 53 -5.89 22.37 1.83
CA ARG A 53 -4.54 21.79 1.84
C ARG A 53 -4.45 20.42 1.15
N ILE A 54 -5.50 19.61 1.21
CA ILE A 54 -5.51 18.23 0.71
C ILE A 54 -6.67 18.06 -0.26
N THR A 55 -6.37 17.60 -1.48
CA THR A 55 -7.35 17.24 -2.49
C THR A 55 -7.37 15.72 -2.63
N VAL A 56 -8.55 15.11 -2.45
CA VAL A 56 -8.75 13.67 -2.66
C VAL A 56 -9.46 13.46 -3.99
N ILE A 57 -8.82 12.75 -4.91
CA ILE A 57 -9.39 12.37 -6.21
C ILE A 57 -9.77 10.90 -6.12
N LEU A 58 -11.06 10.60 -6.24
CA LEU A 58 -11.56 9.24 -6.32
C LEU A 58 -11.80 8.91 -7.80
N ILE A 59 -11.13 7.87 -8.29
CA ILE A 59 -11.28 7.40 -9.66
C ILE A 59 -11.96 6.04 -9.59
N ASN A 60 -13.07 5.87 -10.32
CA ASN A 60 -13.84 4.62 -10.37
C ASN A 60 -13.38 3.74 -11.53
N GLU A 61 -12.08 3.55 -11.66
CA GLU A 61 -11.45 2.74 -12.70
C GLU A 61 -10.38 1.86 -12.07
N ASP A 62 -10.09 0.71 -12.69
CA ASP A 62 -9.05 -0.21 -12.22
C ASP A 62 -7.66 0.33 -12.62
N LEU A 63 -7.18 1.29 -11.84
CA LEU A 63 -5.91 1.98 -12.06
C LEU A 63 -4.91 1.68 -10.94
N GLY A 64 -3.72 1.24 -11.34
CA GLY A 64 -2.59 0.95 -10.45
C GLY A 64 -2.65 -0.42 -9.78
N PHE A 65 -1.53 -0.83 -9.17
CA PHE A 65 -1.43 -2.01 -8.31
C PHE A 65 -0.93 -1.58 -6.94
#